data_AF-A0A927TCK0-F1
#
_entry.id   AF-A0A927TCK0-F1
#
_cell.length_a   1.000
_cell.length_b   1.000
_cell.length_c   1.000
_cell.angle_alpha   90.00
_cell.angle_beta   90.00
_cell.angle_gamma   90.00
#
_symmetry.space_group_name_H-M   'P 1'
#
loop_
_entity.id
_entity.type
_entity.pdbx_description
1 polymer ?
#
loop_
_entity_poly.entity_id
_entity_poly.type
_entity_poly.pdbx_seq_one_letter_code
_entity_poly.pdbx_strand_id
1 'polypeptide(L)'
;MNVKSLKKLFITVAVMSIVFVLAGCGLFGSDPTDCVQKMLDAYTSADVKEFASYFEEDDRMHYLMKAVDGSGAGEMQEIYAKVYELTQNAEITVVGQGTDKDRVKVKIKTVDYSDAFYNSMITAMKESGTKFMDAPGWMQDALSKPGKTVERELEVHVKPNGKMYDANYNAEFFDVLTGGFYDYIGCTMAGCVADSSKVYMLGNADKVIYSLDEYRETISGSGMTAGNVNGVITHYKAKYAGLAGVEAGGVYTEPVVRLYVLVDYKLATTNSLEKMGIVAGSATGDVSLSASVKGLQASGYNCEVTDFGVGVESEEDK
;
A
#
# COMPACT_ATOMS: atom_id res chain seq x y z
N MET A 1 -62.87 35.31 -44.24
CA MET A 1 -62.82 36.25 -43.09
C MET A 1 -61.47 36.11 -42.40
N ASN A 2 -60.75 37.24 -42.29
CA ASN A 2 -59.79 37.70 -41.25
C ASN A 2 -59.17 36.70 -40.24
N VAL A 3 -57.95 36.86 -39.70
CA VAL A 3 -56.69 37.62 -39.91
C VAL A 3 -55.88 37.39 -38.60
N LYS A 4 -54.55 37.18 -38.68
CA LYS A 4 -53.53 37.25 -37.58
C LYS A 4 -53.64 36.13 -36.49
N SER A 5 -52.60 35.61 -35.84
CA SER A 5 -51.26 36.13 -35.54
C SER A 5 -50.33 35.02 -34.98
N LEU A 6 -49.01 35.19 -35.23
CA LEU A 6 -47.87 34.95 -34.31
C LEU A 6 -47.44 33.53 -33.85
N LYS A 7 -46.27 33.14 -34.38
CA LYS A 7 -44.97 32.86 -33.69
C LYS A 7 -44.83 31.67 -32.71
N LYS A 8 -43.82 30.83 -33.07
CA LYS A 8 -42.90 30.02 -32.24
C LYS A 8 -43.56 28.77 -31.60
N LEU A 9 -42.95 27.59 -31.54
CA LEU A 9 -41.55 27.26 -31.24
C LEU A 9 -41.24 25.82 -31.72
N PHE A 10 -40.04 25.64 -32.27
CA PHE A 10 -39.36 24.37 -32.51
C PHE A 10 -39.36 23.46 -31.28
N ILE A 11 -39.52 22.13 -31.47
CA ILE A 11 -38.60 21.09 -30.96
C ILE A 11 -38.69 19.88 -31.91
N THR A 12 -37.67 19.74 -32.75
CA THR A 12 -37.38 18.49 -33.49
C THR A 12 -36.75 17.52 -32.49
N VAL A 13 -37.43 16.43 -32.17
CA VAL A 13 -36.86 15.32 -31.40
C VAL A 13 -35.92 14.55 -32.32
N ALA A 14 -34.64 14.92 -32.28
CA ALA A 14 -33.57 14.08 -32.80
C ALA A 14 -33.42 12.91 -31.82
N VAL A 15 -33.83 11.71 -32.26
CA VAL A 15 -33.46 10.45 -31.62
C VAL A 15 -31.95 10.34 -31.74
N MET A 16 -31.25 10.78 -30.69
CA MET A 16 -29.83 10.59 -30.54
C MET A 16 -29.63 9.12 -30.17
N SER A 17 -29.57 8.27 -31.20
CA SER A 17 -29.04 6.92 -31.07
C SER A 17 -27.60 7.06 -30.57
N ILE A 18 -27.42 6.91 -29.26
CA ILE A 18 -26.11 6.72 -28.63
C ILE A 18 -25.59 5.40 -29.18
N VAL A 19 -24.91 5.49 -30.33
CA VAL A 19 -23.87 4.54 -30.67
C VAL A 19 -22.80 4.80 -29.61
N PHE A 20 -22.67 3.90 -28.64
CA PHE A 20 -21.47 3.77 -27.85
C PHE A 20 -20.32 3.55 -28.84
N VAL A 21 -19.71 4.64 -29.29
CA VAL A 21 -18.38 4.60 -29.87
C VAL A 21 -17.47 4.32 -28.69
N LEU A 22 -17.25 3.03 -28.46
CA LEU A 22 -16.00 2.52 -27.93
C LEU A 22 -14.88 3.11 -28.79
N ALA A 23 -14.40 4.30 -28.45
CA ALA A 23 -13.00 4.63 -28.60
C ALA A 23 -12.31 3.85 -27.46
N GLY A 24 -11.66 2.71 -27.68
CA GLY A 24 -11.18 2.18 -28.95
C GLY A 24 -9.90 2.87 -29.40
N CYS A 25 -8.94 3.10 -28.50
CA CYS A 25 -7.54 3.21 -28.88
C CYS A 25 -6.87 1.84 -28.70
N GLY A 26 -6.73 1.12 -29.81
CA GLY A 26 -5.54 0.30 -30.07
C GLY A 26 -5.33 -0.97 -29.23
N LEU A 27 -6.25 -1.93 -29.31
CA LEU A 27 -5.80 -3.32 -29.43
C LEU A 27 -4.84 -3.39 -30.64
N PHE A 28 -3.62 -3.92 -30.45
CA PHE A 28 -2.53 -4.16 -31.44
C PHE A 28 -1.49 -3.03 -31.66
N GLY A 29 -0.32 -3.16 -31.00
CA GLY A 29 0.98 -2.71 -31.52
C GLY A 29 1.35 -1.24 -31.35
N SER A 30 0.92 -0.55 -30.29
CA SER A 30 1.39 0.79 -29.97
C SER A 30 2.89 0.79 -29.60
N ASP A 31 3.61 1.82 -30.07
CA ASP A 31 4.96 2.11 -29.61
C ASP A 31 4.95 2.20 -28.08
N PRO A 32 5.77 1.42 -27.35
CA PRO A 32 5.83 1.46 -25.89
C PRO A 32 6.01 2.87 -25.34
N THR A 33 6.77 3.71 -26.05
CA THR A 33 6.97 5.13 -25.71
C THR A 33 5.64 5.90 -25.68
N ASP A 34 4.81 5.74 -26.73
CA ASP A 34 3.49 6.37 -26.83
C ASP A 34 2.52 5.83 -25.78
N CYS A 35 2.59 4.52 -25.50
CA CYS A 35 1.78 3.88 -24.46
C CYS A 35 2.09 4.45 -23.06
N VAL A 36 3.36 4.54 -22.69
CA VAL A 36 3.77 5.13 -21.40
C VAL A 36 3.39 6.60 -21.35
N GLN A 37 3.60 7.37 -22.42
CA GLN A 37 3.21 8.78 -22.45
C GLN A 37 1.71 8.96 -22.21
N LYS A 38 0.85 8.19 -22.88
CA LYS A 38 -0.61 8.28 -22.70
C LYS A 38 -1.07 7.86 -21.31
N MET A 39 -0.47 6.83 -20.73
CA MET A 39 -0.74 6.44 -19.34
C MET A 39 -0.39 7.57 -18.37
N LEU A 40 0.77 8.22 -18.57
CA LEU A 40 1.20 9.37 -17.77
C LEU A 40 0.29 10.59 -17.96
N ASP A 41 -0.14 10.86 -19.19
CA ASP A 41 -1.08 11.95 -19.49
C ASP A 41 -2.44 11.67 -18.81
N ALA A 42 -2.91 10.43 -18.84
CA ALA A 42 -4.14 10.02 -18.14
C ALA A 42 -4.01 10.18 -16.62
N TYR A 43 -2.86 9.79 -16.05
CA TYR A 43 -2.58 10.00 -14.63
C TYR A 43 -2.59 11.48 -14.25
N THR A 44 -1.87 12.33 -14.99
CA THR A 44 -1.73 13.76 -14.66
C THR A 44 -3.00 14.57 -14.93
N SER A 45 -3.88 14.09 -15.81
CA SER A 45 -5.16 14.73 -16.14
C SER A 45 -6.37 14.18 -15.36
N ALA A 46 -6.15 13.26 -14.43
CA ALA A 46 -7.21 12.57 -13.69
C ALA A 46 -8.18 11.77 -14.58
N ASP A 47 -7.75 11.30 -15.74
CA ASP A 47 -8.56 10.42 -16.60
C ASP A 47 -8.49 8.98 -16.07
N VAL A 48 -9.32 8.70 -15.04
CA VAL A 48 -9.36 7.41 -14.33
C VAL A 48 -9.63 6.24 -15.28
N LYS A 49 -10.54 6.42 -16.25
CA LYS A 49 -10.93 5.34 -17.16
C LYS A 49 -9.81 5.00 -18.14
N GLU A 50 -9.18 6.02 -18.72
CA GLU A 50 -8.05 5.83 -19.63
C GLU A 50 -6.86 5.24 -18.88
N PHE A 51 -6.53 5.77 -17.69
CA PHE A 51 -5.44 5.26 -16.87
C PHE A 51 -5.64 3.79 -16.50
N ALA A 52 -6.84 3.42 -16.02
CA ALA A 52 -7.18 2.03 -15.67
C ALA A 52 -7.01 1.05 -16.84
N SER A 53 -7.19 1.50 -18.09
CA SER A 53 -7.07 0.62 -19.26
C SER A 53 -5.66 0.06 -19.50
N TYR A 54 -4.63 0.71 -18.92
CA TYR A 54 -3.23 0.28 -19.00
C TYR A 54 -2.87 -0.81 -17.98
N PHE A 55 -3.81 -1.25 -17.15
CA PHE A 55 -3.57 -2.23 -16.11
C PHE A 55 -4.45 -3.49 -16.29
N GLU A 56 -4.07 -4.58 -15.62
CA GLU A 56 -4.97 -5.72 -15.43
C GLU A 56 -6.05 -5.37 -14.41
N GLU A 57 -7.21 -6.04 -14.44
CA GLU A 57 -8.36 -5.68 -13.58
C GLU A 57 -8.06 -5.80 -12.07
N ASP A 58 -7.12 -6.66 -11.71
CA ASP A 58 -6.68 -6.92 -10.33
C ASP A 58 -5.48 -6.05 -9.89
N ASP A 59 -5.03 -5.11 -10.73
CA ASP A 59 -3.92 -4.23 -10.38
C ASP A 59 -4.30 -3.23 -9.28
N ARG A 60 -3.42 -3.08 -8.29
CA ARG A 60 -3.66 -2.21 -7.14
C ARG A 60 -3.80 -0.74 -7.50
N MET A 61 -3.23 -0.29 -8.62
CA MET A 61 -3.33 1.10 -9.04
C MET A 61 -4.79 1.52 -9.29
N HIS A 62 -5.70 0.57 -9.54
CA HIS A 62 -7.14 0.82 -9.57
C HIS A 62 -7.67 1.40 -8.26
N TYR A 63 -7.15 1.00 -7.10
CA TYR A 63 -7.63 1.50 -5.80
C TYR A 63 -7.32 2.98 -5.61
N LEU A 64 -6.12 3.41 -6.02
CA LEU A 64 -5.75 4.82 -5.99
C LEU A 64 -6.69 5.64 -6.87
N MET A 65 -6.96 5.17 -8.09
CA MET A 65 -7.78 5.92 -9.05
C MET A 65 -9.28 5.90 -8.75
N LYS A 66 -9.80 4.84 -8.12
CA LYS A 66 -11.17 4.81 -7.56
C LYS A 66 -11.40 5.92 -6.53
N ALA A 67 -10.35 6.34 -5.83
CA ALA A 67 -10.45 7.47 -4.91
C ALA A 67 -10.56 8.81 -5.65
N VAL A 68 -9.96 8.92 -6.84
CA VAL A 68 -9.94 10.13 -7.67
C VAL A 68 -11.30 10.41 -8.30
N ASP A 69 -12.00 9.41 -8.85
CA ASP A 69 -13.34 9.58 -9.43
C ASP A 69 -14.48 9.44 -8.41
N GLY A 70 -14.16 9.13 -7.14
CA GLY A 70 -15.13 8.96 -6.07
C GLY A 70 -15.98 7.70 -6.19
N SER A 71 -15.56 6.74 -7.02
CA SER A 71 -16.26 5.44 -7.17
C SER A 71 -16.10 4.51 -5.98
N GLY A 72 -15.22 4.86 -5.03
CA GLY A 72 -15.17 4.30 -3.68
C GLY A 72 -13.96 3.41 -3.43
N ALA A 73 -13.08 3.84 -2.52
CA ALA A 73 -11.92 3.09 -2.04
C ALA A 73 -11.98 2.76 -0.53
N GLY A 74 -13.19 2.66 0.02
CA GLY A 74 -13.43 2.27 1.41
C GLY A 74 -12.82 3.23 2.43
N GLU A 75 -12.28 2.69 3.52
CA GLU A 75 -11.66 3.46 4.61
C GLU A 75 -10.40 4.23 4.17
N MET A 76 -9.80 3.85 3.04
CA MET A 76 -8.60 4.48 2.49
C MET A 76 -8.88 5.62 1.51
N GLN A 77 -10.16 5.93 1.25
CA GLN A 77 -10.59 6.94 0.27
C GLN A 77 -9.85 8.28 0.42
N GLU A 78 -9.80 8.84 1.64
CA GLU A 78 -9.17 10.14 1.89
C GLU A 78 -7.64 10.09 1.71
N ILE A 79 -7.01 8.98 2.11
CA ILE A 79 -5.57 8.79 1.97
C ILE A 79 -5.18 8.68 0.50
N TYR A 80 -5.86 7.83 -0.27
CA TYR A 80 -5.60 7.63 -1.69
C TYR A 80 -5.83 8.93 -2.48
N ALA A 81 -6.94 9.62 -2.22
CA ALA A 81 -7.20 10.92 -2.84
C ALA A 81 -6.11 11.94 -2.50
N LYS A 82 -5.63 11.96 -1.25
CA LYS A 82 -4.56 12.89 -0.83
C LYS A 82 -3.21 12.56 -1.46
N VAL A 83 -2.85 11.28 -1.54
CA VAL A 83 -1.62 10.82 -2.23
C VAL A 83 -1.66 11.28 -3.69
N TYR A 84 -2.75 11.01 -4.39
CA TYR A 84 -2.93 11.45 -5.77
C TYR A 84 -2.86 12.98 -5.89
N GLU A 85 -3.53 13.74 -5.03
CA GLU A 85 -3.50 15.22 -5.04
C GLU A 85 -2.05 15.76 -5.00
N LEU A 86 -1.21 15.14 -4.17
CA LEU A 86 0.18 15.53 -3.94
C LEU A 86 1.12 15.13 -5.09
N THR A 87 0.76 14.11 -5.86
CA THR A 87 1.66 13.47 -6.85
C THR A 87 1.21 13.65 -8.31
N GLN A 88 -0.05 13.99 -8.56
CA GLN A 88 -0.62 14.22 -9.90
C GLN A 88 0.12 15.28 -10.73
N ASN A 89 0.79 16.23 -10.06
CA ASN A 89 1.55 17.32 -10.72
C ASN A 89 3.03 16.98 -10.89
N ALA A 90 3.42 15.71 -10.81
CA ALA A 90 4.78 15.26 -11.08
C ALA A 90 5.24 15.74 -12.47
N GLU A 91 6.47 16.22 -12.56
CA GLU A 91 7.12 16.52 -13.83
C GLU A 91 7.64 15.20 -14.42
N ILE A 92 6.93 14.64 -15.40
CA ILE A 92 7.27 13.35 -15.99
C ILE A 92 7.56 13.52 -17.48
N THR A 93 8.69 12.97 -17.93
CA THR A 93 9.12 13.03 -19.33
C THR A 93 9.54 11.64 -19.80
N VAL A 94 8.96 11.19 -20.92
CA VAL A 94 9.48 10.02 -21.62
C VAL A 94 10.76 10.43 -22.36
N VAL A 95 11.88 9.80 -22.00
CA VAL A 95 13.20 10.08 -22.56
C VAL A 95 13.42 9.27 -23.85
N GLY A 96 12.71 8.16 -24.00
CA GLY A 96 12.71 7.32 -25.20
C GLY A 96 12.74 5.83 -24.86
N GLN A 97 13.24 5.02 -25.78
CA GLN A 97 13.40 3.59 -25.57
C GLN A 97 14.42 3.29 -24.45
N GLY A 98 14.09 2.32 -23.61
CA GLY A 98 14.98 1.76 -22.59
C GLY A 98 15.93 0.70 -23.16
N THR A 99 16.46 -0.13 -22.26
CA THR A 99 17.40 -1.22 -22.58
C THR A 99 16.85 -2.24 -23.58
N ASP A 100 15.55 -2.54 -23.51
CA ASP A 100 14.88 -3.48 -24.41
C ASP A 100 13.69 -2.83 -25.12
N LYS A 101 13.22 -3.49 -26.18
CA LYS A 101 12.12 -3.01 -27.05
C LYS A 101 10.78 -2.80 -26.34
N ASP A 102 10.61 -3.37 -25.17
CA ASP A 102 9.41 -3.28 -24.32
C ASP A 102 9.62 -2.38 -23.09
N ARG A 103 10.81 -1.79 -22.94
CA ARG A 103 11.16 -0.89 -21.86
C ARG A 103 11.22 0.55 -22.35
N VAL A 104 10.69 1.46 -21.56
CA VAL A 104 10.65 2.89 -21.85
C VAL A 104 11.36 3.63 -20.74
N LYS A 105 12.33 4.47 -21.11
CA LYS A 105 13.04 5.30 -20.16
C LYS A 105 12.20 6.53 -19.82
N VAL A 106 11.97 6.74 -18.54
CA VAL A 106 11.17 7.84 -18.00
C VAL A 106 12.01 8.61 -16.99
N LYS A 107 11.94 9.93 -17.05
CA LYS A 107 12.46 10.81 -16.02
C LYS A 107 11.30 11.45 -15.28
N ILE A 108 11.26 11.23 -13.97
CA ILE A 108 10.21 11.71 -13.07
C ILE A 108 10.80 12.59 -11.98
N LYS A 109 10.16 13.72 -11.74
CA LYS A 109 10.41 14.58 -10.59
C LYS A 109 9.09 14.82 -9.85
N THR A 110 9.04 14.40 -8.61
CA THR A 110 7.82 14.38 -7.80
C THR A 110 8.15 14.55 -6.32
N VAL A 111 7.13 14.58 -5.48
CA VAL A 111 7.25 14.57 -4.03
C VAL A 111 7.29 13.13 -3.50
N ASP A 112 8.17 12.89 -2.54
CA ASP A 112 8.40 11.60 -1.90
C ASP A 112 8.09 11.69 -0.40
N TYR A 113 7.23 10.79 0.06
CA TYR A 113 6.76 10.62 1.43
C TYR A 113 7.20 9.29 2.04
N SER A 114 8.06 8.49 1.38
CA SER A 114 8.50 7.17 1.84
C SER A 114 8.97 7.19 3.30
N ASP A 115 9.87 8.13 3.63
CA ASP A 115 10.37 8.33 4.99
C ASP A 115 9.26 8.72 5.97
N ALA A 116 8.29 9.53 5.52
CA ALA A 116 7.19 9.99 6.37
C ALA A 116 6.26 8.81 6.73
N PHE A 117 5.90 7.98 5.75
CA PHE A 117 5.10 6.77 5.95
C PHE A 117 5.81 5.79 6.88
N TYR A 118 7.07 5.46 6.58
CA TYR A 118 7.87 4.58 7.42
C TYR A 118 7.94 5.08 8.86
N ASN A 119 8.30 6.35 9.06
CA ASN A 119 8.45 6.89 10.42
C ASN A 119 7.12 6.98 11.18
N SER A 120 6.01 7.33 10.52
CA SER A 120 4.70 7.36 11.18
C SER A 120 4.25 5.95 11.58
N MET A 121 4.40 4.96 10.70
CA MET A 121 4.07 3.57 10.99
C MET A 121 4.94 3.02 12.14
N ILE A 122 6.26 3.23 12.11
CA ILE A 122 7.17 2.80 13.19
C ILE A 122 6.82 3.49 14.52
N THR A 123 6.41 4.76 14.49
CA THR A 123 5.93 5.47 15.69
C THR A 123 4.68 4.78 16.23
N ALA A 124 3.70 4.48 15.37
CA ALA A 124 2.48 3.77 15.75
C ALA A 124 2.77 2.38 16.34
N MET A 125 3.68 1.60 15.73
CA MET A 125 4.12 0.30 16.24
C MET A 125 4.75 0.40 17.63
N LYS A 126 5.58 1.42 17.87
CA LYS A 126 6.22 1.64 19.18
C LYS A 126 5.23 2.08 20.25
N GLU A 127 4.17 2.79 19.88
CA GLU A 127 3.09 3.14 20.80
C GLU A 127 2.25 1.91 21.18
N SER A 128 1.64 1.24 20.20
CA SER A 128 0.87 0.01 20.42
C SER A 128 0.47 -0.66 19.11
N GLY A 129 0.21 -1.97 19.16
CA GLY A 129 -0.32 -2.71 18.03
C GLY A 129 -1.69 -2.22 17.57
N THR A 130 -2.52 -1.70 18.47
CA THR A 130 -3.78 -1.05 18.09
C THR A 130 -3.57 0.23 17.28
N LYS A 131 -2.50 1.00 17.59
CA LYS A 131 -2.12 2.17 16.78
C LYS A 131 -1.51 1.76 15.45
N PHE A 132 -0.77 0.67 15.41
CA PHE A 132 -0.27 0.11 14.16
C PHE A 132 -1.40 -0.39 13.25
N MET A 133 -2.42 -1.06 13.80
CA MET A 133 -3.62 -1.52 13.08
C MET A 133 -4.46 -0.37 12.49
N ASP A 134 -4.35 0.83 13.04
CA ASP A 134 -4.96 2.05 12.50
C ASP A 134 -4.12 2.58 11.31
N ALA A 135 -4.13 1.82 10.22
CA ALA A 135 -3.43 2.16 8.98
C ALA A 135 -3.79 3.53 8.43
N PRO A 136 -5.08 3.90 8.30
CA PRO A 136 -5.46 5.24 7.86
C PRO A 136 -4.89 6.34 8.76
N GLY A 137 -4.90 6.17 10.08
CA GLY A 137 -4.41 7.15 11.04
C GLY A 137 -2.93 7.49 10.86
N TRP A 138 -2.03 6.48 10.87
CA TRP A 138 -0.60 6.77 10.73
C TRP A 138 -0.21 7.19 9.30
N MET A 139 -0.98 6.80 8.29
CA MET A 139 -0.81 7.31 6.91
C MET A 139 -1.22 8.78 6.81
N GLN A 140 -2.30 9.19 7.48
CA GLN A 140 -2.71 10.59 7.56
C GLN A 140 -1.64 11.43 8.26
N ASP A 141 -1.09 10.93 9.37
CA ASP A 141 0.02 11.57 10.08
C ASP A 141 1.27 11.70 9.20
N ALA A 142 1.56 10.71 8.35
CA ALA A 142 2.66 10.79 7.39
C ALA A 142 2.44 11.90 6.35
N LEU A 143 1.24 11.97 5.77
CA LEU A 143 0.90 12.96 4.74
C LEU A 143 0.79 14.39 5.29
N SER A 144 0.64 14.55 6.61
CA SER A 144 0.69 15.87 7.28
C SER A 144 2.10 16.48 7.35
N LYS A 145 3.15 15.67 7.14
CA LYS A 145 4.56 16.09 7.17
C LYS A 145 4.98 16.62 5.80
N PRO A 146 6.05 17.45 5.71
CA PRO A 146 6.58 17.85 4.41
C PRO A 146 7.21 16.64 3.70
N GLY A 147 6.78 16.39 2.46
CA GLY A 147 7.47 15.47 1.56
C GLY A 147 8.76 16.08 1.00
N LYS A 148 9.61 15.25 0.39
CA LYS A 148 10.87 15.67 -0.24
C LYS A 148 10.74 15.65 -1.74
N THR A 149 11.20 16.68 -2.45
CA THR A 149 11.31 16.60 -3.90
C THR A 149 12.41 15.63 -4.29
N VAL A 150 12.09 14.66 -5.13
CA VAL A 150 13.02 13.69 -5.70
C VAL A 150 12.96 13.74 -7.21
N GLU A 151 14.08 13.38 -7.84
CA GLU A 151 14.20 13.23 -9.29
C GLU A 151 14.87 11.88 -9.57
N ARG A 152 14.31 11.11 -10.49
CA ARG A 152 14.76 9.76 -10.85
C ARG A 152 14.65 9.54 -12.35
N GLU A 153 15.55 8.72 -12.89
CA GLU A 153 15.45 8.14 -14.23
C GLU A 153 15.25 6.64 -14.06
N LEU A 154 14.14 6.12 -14.58
CA LEU A 154 13.67 4.75 -14.40
C LEU A 154 13.30 4.14 -15.75
N GLU A 155 13.15 2.83 -15.79
CA GLU A 155 12.60 2.13 -16.95
C GLU A 155 11.23 1.54 -16.60
N VAL A 156 10.25 1.80 -17.46
CA VAL A 156 8.89 1.26 -17.37
C VAL A 156 8.75 0.14 -18.40
N HIS A 157 8.32 -1.03 -17.94
CA HIS A 157 8.17 -2.22 -18.76
C HIS A 157 6.71 -2.35 -19.22
N VAL A 158 6.52 -2.46 -20.54
CA VAL A 158 5.21 -2.51 -21.20
C VAL A 158 5.01 -3.87 -21.86
N LYS A 159 3.88 -4.52 -21.62
CA LYS A 159 3.49 -5.77 -22.27
C LYS A 159 3.22 -5.55 -23.77
N PRO A 160 3.33 -6.59 -24.61
CA PRO A 160 3.00 -6.48 -26.05
C PRO A 160 1.57 -6.03 -26.36
N ASN A 161 0.64 -6.18 -25.42
CA ASN A 161 -0.76 -5.72 -25.55
C ASN A 161 -0.96 -4.26 -25.12
N GLY A 162 0.10 -3.52 -24.79
CA GLY A 162 0.04 -2.13 -24.34
C GLY A 162 -0.33 -1.96 -22.87
N LYS A 163 -0.53 -3.04 -22.11
CA LYS A 163 -0.68 -2.94 -20.66
C LYS A 163 0.69 -2.82 -19.99
N MET A 164 0.74 -2.20 -18.83
CA MET A 164 1.94 -2.23 -18.00
C MET A 164 2.17 -3.65 -17.50
N TYR A 165 3.44 -4.09 -17.38
CA TYR A 165 3.73 -5.28 -16.61
C TYR A 165 3.20 -5.13 -15.20
N ASP A 166 2.94 -6.29 -14.56
CA ASP A 166 2.52 -6.31 -13.17
C ASP A 166 3.44 -5.45 -12.31
N ALA A 167 2.90 -5.07 -11.16
CA ALA A 167 3.60 -4.34 -10.11
C ALA A 167 5.04 -4.78 -9.89
N ASN A 168 5.40 -6.05 -10.07
CA ASN A 168 6.71 -6.57 -9.74
C ASN A 168 7.85 -6.03 -10.62
N TYR A 169 7.61 -5.81 -11.92
CA TYR A 169 8.63 -5.22 -12.82
C TYR A 169 8.68 -3.71 -12.74
N ASN A 170 7.54 -3.08 -12.44
CA ASN A 170 7.38 -1.62 -12.43
C ASN A 170 7.27 -1.04 -11.01
N ALA A 171 7.58 -1.82 -9.96
CA ALA A 171 7.35 -1.45 -8.56
C ALA A 171 8.02 -0.13 -8.20
N GLU A 172 9.30 0.03 -8.56
CA GLU A 172 10.06 1.25 -8.28
C GLU A 172 9.47 2.47 -9.01
N PHE A 173 9.02 2.29 -10.25
CA PHE A 173 8.37 3.36 -10.99
C PHE A 173 7.06 3.80 -10.33
N PHE A 174 6.20 2.86 -9.95
CA PHE A 174 4.94 3.20 -9.28
C PHE A 174 5.14 3.71 -7.85
N ASP A 175 6.16 3.23 -7.15
CA ASP A 175 6.55 3.76 -5.85
C ASP A 175 6.95 5.23 -5.97
N VAL A 176 7.81 5.58 -6.93
CA VAL A 176 8.16 6.99 -7.19
C VAL A 176 6.94 7.79 -7.66
N LEU A 177 6.14 7.27 -8.60
CA LEU A 177 4.93 7.94 -9.10
C LEU A 177 3.95 8.30 -7.97
N THR A 178 3.83 7.42 -6.98
CA THR A 178 2.91 7.57 -5.84
C THR A 178 3.59 8.17 -4.61
N GLY A 179 4.81 8.67 -4.73
CA GLY A 179 5.55 9.32 -3.65
C GLY A 179 5.85 8.41 -2.47
N GLY A 180 6.19 7.14 -2.73
CA GLY A 180 6.53 6.15 -1.71
C GLY A 180 5.34 5.38 -1.14
N PHE A 181 4.17 5.50 -1.75
CA PHE A 181 2.93 4.95 -1.21
C PHE A 181 2.55 3.58 -1.80
N TYR A 182 3.21 3.16 -2.88
CA TYR A 182 2.77 2.03 -3.69
C TYR A 182 2.61 0.72 -2.93
N ASP A 183 3.48 0.48 -1.94
CA ASP A 183 3.44 -0.73 -1.12
C ASP A 183 2.26 -0.79 -0.14
N TYR A 184 1.56 0.33 0.07
CA TYR A 184 0.42 0.44 0.97
C TYR A 184 -0.93 0.44 0.24
N ILE A 185 -0.91 0.56 -1.10
CA ILE A 185 -2.12 0.53 -1.91
C ILE A 185 -2.72 -0.88 -1.85
N GLY A 186 -3.94 -0.98 -1.32
CA GLY A 186 -4.63 -2.24 -1.13
C GLY A 186 -3.95 -3.15 -0.10
N CYS A 187 -3.28 -2.57 0.90
CA CYS A 187 -2.65 -3.36 1.96
C CYS A 187 -3.67 -4.09 2.84
N THR A 188 -3.20 -5.11 3.54
CA THR A 188 -4.01 -5.90 4.47
C THR A 188 -3.35 -5.88 5.84
N MET A 189 -4.14 -5.58 6.87
CA MET A 189 -3.69 -5.63 8.26
C MET A 189 -4.25 -6.88 8.93
N ALA A 190 -3.45 -7.54 9.76
CA ALA A 190 -3.90 -8.66 10.58
C ALA A 190 -3.47 -8.47 12.03
N GLY A 191 -4.41 -8.64 12.97
CA GLY A 191 -4.15 -8.62 14.40
C GLY A 191 -4.56 -9.95 15.03
N CYS A 192 -3.60 -10.68 15.59
CA CYS A 192 -3.78 -11.97 16.23
C CYS A 192 -3.46 -11.88 17.72
N VAL A 193 -4.36 -12.36 18.59
CA VAL A 193 -4.23 -12.26 20.04
C VAL A 193 -4.41 -13.63 20.72
N ALA A 194 -3.48 -13.99 21.60
CA ALA A 194 -3.57 -15.13 22.52
C ALA A 194 -3.04 -14.73 23.90
N ASP A 195 -3.90 -14.74 24.92
CA ASP A 195 -3.55 -14.35 26.30
C ASP A 195 -2.78 -13.00 26.36
N SER A 196 -1.52 -13.06 26.82
CA SER A 196 -0.59 -11.93 26.95
C SER A 196 0.18 -11.60 25.66
N SER A 197 0.09 -12.45 24.64
CA SER A 197 0.84 -12.34 23.39
C SER A 197 -0.05 -11.81 22.27
N LYS A 198 0.47 -10.85 21.50
CA LYS A 198 -0.23 -10.27 20.35
C LYS A 198 0.74 -10.18 19.18
N VAL A 199 0.26 -10.50 17.99
CA VAL A 199 1.03 -10.42 16.75
C VAL A 199 0.22 -9.57 15.79
N TYR A 200 0.84 -8.54 15.23
CA TYR A 200 0.23 -7.67 14.25
C TYR A 200 1.06 -7.70 12.97
N MET A 201 0.42 -7.73 11.82
CA MET A 201 1.10 -7.82 10.52
C MET A 201 0.48 -6.84 9.55
N LEU A 202 1.33 -6.16 8.80
CA LEU A 202 0.98 -5.41 7.61
C LEU A 202 1.47 -6.23 6.41
N GLY A 203 0.53 -6.59 5.55
CA GLY A 203 0.76 -7.30 4.31
C GLY A 203 0.41 -6.47 3.10
N ASN A 204 1.04 -6.84 2.00
CA ASN A 204 0.80 -6.31 0.67
C ASN A 204 0.53 -7.52 -0.22
N ALA A 205 -0.69 -7.61 -0.74
CA ALA A 205 -1.26 -8.88 -1.18
C ALA A 205 -1.06 -9.95 -0.07
N ASP A 206 -0.57 -11.13 -0.42
CA ASP A 206 -0.31 -12.19 0.56
C ASP A 206 1.10 -12.08 1.20
N LYS A 207 1.90 -11.04 0.93
CA LYS A 207 3.26 -10.92 1.48
C LYS A 207 3.29 -10.02 2.70
N VAL A 208 3.78 -10.53 3.84
CA VAL A 208 4.06 -9.70 5.03
C VAL A 208 5.23 -8.77 4.74
N ILE A 209 5.02 -7.47 4.96
CA ILE A 209 6.05 -6.43 4.79
C ILE A 209 6.51 -5.85 6.13
N TYR A 210 5.64 -5.86 7.16
CA TYR A 210 6.01 -5.52 8.53
C TYR A 210 5.26 -6.39 9.54
N SER A 211 5.88 -6.68 10.69
CA SER A 211 5.19 -7.30 11.82
C SER A 211 5.59 -6.68 13.16
N LEU A 212 4.70 -6.78 14.13
CA LEU A 212 4.88 -6.36 15.52
C LEU A 212 4.40 -7.47 16.45
N ASP A 213 5.33 -8.01 17.21
CA ASP A 213 5.02 -8.95 18.28
C ASP A 213 5.04 -8.19 19.60
N GLU A 214 3.94 -8.25 20.34
CA GLU A 214 3.82 -7.69 21.68
C GLU A 214 3.65 -8.80 22.72
N TYR A 215 4.32 -8.62 23.85
CA TYR A 215 4.06 -9.36 25.06
C TYR A 215 3.74 -8.40 26.20
N ARG A 216 2.64 -8.63 26.91
CA ARG A 216 2.21 -7.81 28.04
C ARG A 216 2.11 -8.63 29.31
N GLU A 217 2.75 -8.13 30.37
CA GLU A 217 2.76 -8.81 31.65
C GLU A 217 2.60 -7.81 32.79
N THR A 218 1.82 -8.19 33.79
CA THR A 218 1.70 -7.42 35.03
C THR A 218 2.91 -7.76 35.92
N ILE A 219 3.58 -6.75 36.48
CA ILE A 219 4.75 -6.98 37.33
C ILE A 219 4.39 -7.73 38.63
N SER A 220 3.14 -7.64 39.09
CA SER A 220 2.66 -8.40 40.25
C SER A 220 2.58 -9.89 39.93
N GLY A 221 3.43 -10.69 40.59
CA GLY A 221 3.46 -12.15 40.45
C GLY A 221 4.43 -12.67 39.38
N SER A 222 5.07 -11.81 38.58
CA SER A 222 6.06 -12.19 37.56
C SER A 222 7.52 -12.14 38.04
N GLY A 223 7.75 -11.78 39.31
CA GLY A 223 9.09 -11.54 39.86
C GLY A 223 9.72 -10.22 39.39
N MET A 224 9.02 -9.45 38.55
CA MET A 224 9.39 -8.10 38.16
C MET A 224 8.97 -7.08 39.23
N THR A 225 9.72 -6.00 39.33
CA THR A 225 9.47 -4.88 40.23
C THR A 225 9.71 -3.58 39.47
N ALA A 226 9.10 -2.48 39.93
CA ALA A 226 9.37 -1.16 39.36
C ALA A 226 10.88 -0.81 39.34
N GLY A 227 11.65 -1.34 40.30
CA GLY A 227 13.10 -1.13 40.38
C GLY A 227 13.93 -1.93 39.37
N ASN A 228 13.42 -3.02 38.80
CA ASN A 228 14.17 -3.88 37.87
C ASN A 228 13.61 -3.92 36.44
N VAL A 229 12.43 -3.36 36.19
CA VAL A 229 11.75 -3.41 34.87
C VAL A 229 12.61 -2.84 33.73
N ASN A 230 13.36 -1.76 33.99
CA ASN A 230 14.27 -1.19 33.00
C ASN A 230 15.43 -2.15 32.65
N GLY A 231 15.89 -2.95 33.60
CA GLY A 231 16.88 -4.00 33.38
C GLY A 231 16.32 -5.13 32.51
N VAL A 232 15.05 -5.52 32.75
CA VAL A 232 14.34 -6.51 31.92
C VAL A 232 14.19 -6.01 30.49
N ILE A 233 13.72 -4.78 30.29
CA ILE A 233 13.58 -4.16 28.96
C ILE A 233 14.95 -4.11 28.27
N THR A 234 16.00 -3.67 28.97
CA THR A 234 17.36 -3.60 28.39
C THR A 234 17.87 -4.99 27.96
N HIS A 235 17.67 -6.00 28.81
CA HIS A 235 18.05 -7.37 28.48
C HIS A 235 17.24 -7.92 27.30
N TYR A 236 15.94 -7.62 27.22
CA TYR A 236 15.09 -7.99 26.09
C TYR A 236 15.59 -7.38 24.78
N LYS A 237 15.90 -6.07 24.77
CA LYS A 237 16.48 -5.38 23.61
C LYS A 237 17.78 -6.03 23.13
N ALA A 238 18.65 -6.42 24.06
CA ALA A 238 19.94 -7.02 23.74
C ALA A 238 19.82 -8.36 22.99
N LYS A 239 18.73 -9.11 23.16
CA LYS A 239 18.51 -10.38 22.45
C LYS A 239 18.37 -10.21 20.93
N TYR A 240 17.87 -9.07 20.49
CA TYR A 240 17.61 -8.77 19.08
C TYR A 240 18.63 -7.78 18.50
N ALA A 241 19.59 -7.33 19.31
CA ALA A 241 20.60 -6.37 18.87
C ALA A 241 21.46 -6.95 17.73
N GLY A 242 21.62 -6.17 16.66
CA GLY A 242 22.43 -6.55 15.50
C GLY A 242 21.71 -7.46 14.49
N LEU A 243 20.43 -7.79 14.70
CA LEU A 243 19.60 -8.41 13.66
C LEU A 243 19.13 -7.33 12.68
N ALA A 244 19.54 -7.45 11.42
CA ALA A 244 19.09 -6.55 10.36
C ALA A 244 17.56 -6.62 10.23
N GLY A 245 16.92 -5.46 10.07
CA GLY A 245 15.46 -5.32 9.94
C GLY A 245 14.67 -5.57 11.22
N VAL A 246 15.31 -5.67 12.39
CA VAL A 246 14.62 -5.98 13.65
C VAL A 246 14.92 -4.91 14.70
N GLU A 247 13.88 -4.41 15.35
CA GLU A 247 14.01 -3.56 16.52
C GLU A 247 13.19 -4.12 17.67
N ALA A 248 13.77 -4.16 18.87
CA ALA A 248 13.09 -4.58 20.07
C ALA A 248 13.07 -3.45 21.10
N GLY A 249 12.06 -3.46 21.96
CA GLY A 249 11.90 -2.46 22.99
C GLY A 249 10.91 -2.87 24.06
N GLY A 250 10.62 -1.92 24.95
CA GLY A 250 9.58 -2.08 25.95
C GLY A 250 9.20 -0.76 26.60
N VAL A 251 7.99 -0.73 27.13
CA VAL A 251 7.39 0.40 27.83
C VAL A 251 6.83 -0.10 29.14
N TYR A 252 7.15 0.59 30.24
CA TYR A 252 6.58 0.31 31.55
C TYR A 252 5.56 1.41 31.91
N THR A 253 4.33 0.99 32.12
CA THR A 253 3.23 1.82 32.63
C THR A 253 2.62 1.06 33.79
N GLU A 254 2.97 1.44 35.02
CA GLU A 254 2.62 0.69 36.23
C GLU A 254 1.13 0.28 36.26
N PRO A 255 0.81 -1.00 36.53
CA PRO A 255 1.70 -2.13 36.89
C PRO A 255 2.11 -3.03 35.71
N VAL A 256 2.02 -2.55 34.46
CA VAL A 256 2.21 -3.38 33.26
C VAL A 256 3.51 -3.04 32.56
N VAL A 257 4.24 -4.08 32.16
CA VAL A 257 5.31 -3.97 31.16
C VAL A 257 4.80 -4.50 29.83
N ARG A 258 5.03 -3.72 28.77
CA ARG A 258 4.85 -4.14 27.38
C ARG A 258 6.24 -4.31 26.78
N LEU A 259 6.56 -5.51 26.33
CA LEU A 259 7.73 -5.79 25.50
C LEU A 259 7.28 -5.92 24.05
N TYR A 260 8.10 -5.47 23.11
CA TYR A 260 7.77 -5.59 21.69
C TYR A 260 8.99 -5.89 20.82
N VAL A 261 8.74 -6.57 19.71
CA VAL A 261 9.69 -6.74 18.60
C VAL A 261 8.97 -6.34 17.33
N LEU A 262 9.55 -5.40 16.59
CA LEU A 262 9.12 -5.04 15.25
C LEU A 262 10.08 -5.63 14.23
N VAL A 263 9.53 -6.07 13.10
CA VAL A 263 10.27 -6.62 11.97
C VAL A 263 9.89 -5.86 10.70
N ASP A 264 10.89 -5.31 10.03
CA ASP A 264 10.83 -4.80 8.66
C ASP A 264 11.35 -5.90 7.73
N TYR A 265 10.46 -6.53 6.97
CA TYR A 265 10.82 -7.65 6.10
C TYR A 265 11.57 -7.21 4.83
N LYS A 266 11.58 -5.91 4.51
CA LYS A 266 12.39 -5.37 3.41
C LYS A 266 13.87 -5.26 3.81
N LEU A 267 14.13 -5.02 5.10
CA LEU A 267 15.49 -4.91 5.66
C LEU A 267 15.96 -6.21 6.34
N ALA A 268 15.05 -7.09 6.73
CA ALA A 268 15.38 -8.32 7.40
C ALA A 268 16.09 -9.31 6.46
N THR A 269 17.22 -9.85 6.92
CA THR A 269 17.90 -10.93 6.21
C THR A 269 17.30 -12.28 6.58
N THR A 270 17.40 -13.29 5.71
CA THR A 270 17.00 -14.67 6.04
C THR A 270 17.63 -15.15 7.35
N ASN A 271 18.91 -14.84 7.59
CA ASN A 271 19.60 -15.15 8.84
C ASN A 271 19.01 -14.40 10.06
N SER A 272 18.52 -13.17 9.92
CA SER A 272 17.78 -12.49 10.99
C SER A 272 16.49 -13.25 11.30
N LEU A 273 15.71 -13.58 10.27
CA LEU A 273 14.42 -14.25 10.39
C LEU A 273 14.56 -15.68 10.95
N GLU A 274 15.60 -16.42 10.55
CA GLU A 274 15.93 -17.74 11.10
C GLU A 274 16.29 -17.67 12.59
N LYS A 275 17.10 -16.69 13.00
CA LYS A 275 17.45 -16.49 14.42
C LYS A 275 16.24 -16.11 15.26
N MET A 276 15.24 -15.49 14.66
CA MET A 276 13.95 -15.22 15.28
C MET A 276 12.99 -16.42 15.26
N GLY A 277 13.31 -17.48 14.52
CA GLY A 277 12.45 -18.65 14.35
C GLY A 277 11.24 -18.41 13.44
N ILE A 278 11.23 -17.32 12.65
CA ILE A 278 10.13 -16.97 11.75
C ILE A 278 10.17 -17.86 10.49
N VAL A 279 11.37 -18.14 9.98
CA VAL A 279 11.57 -19.01 8.82
C VAL A 279 12.50 -20.16 9.15
N ALA A 280 12.29 -21.31 8.51
CA ALA A 280 13.24 -22.41 8.53
C ALA A 280 14.41 -22.12 7.59
N GLY A 281 15.62 -22.61 7.90
CA GLY A 281 16.86 -22.25 7.17
C GLY A 281 16.98 -22.68 5.71
N SER A 282 15.89 -23.21 5.12
CA SER A 282 15.78 -23.53 3.70
C SER A 282 14.69 -22.73 2.97
N ALA A 283 13.97 -21.84 3.66
CA ALA A 283 12.89 -21.06 3.09
C ALA A 283 13.41 -19.73 2.51
N THR A 284 12.97 -19.40 1.29
CA THR A 284 13.15 -18.07 0.70
C THR A 284 12.34 -17.04 1.49
N GLY A 285 12.90 -15.86 1.70
CA GLY A 285 12.53 -14.87 2.74
C GLY A 285 11.16 -14.17 2.63
N ASP A 286 10.23 -14.69 1.84
CA ASP A 286 8.89 -14.13 1.73
C ASP A 286 7.94 -14.86 2.69
N VAL A 287 7.38 -14.11 3.64
CA VAL A 287 6.43 -14.64 4.63
C VAL A 287 5.01 -14.39 4.13
N SER A 288 4.22 -15.45 4.02
CA SER A 288 2.82 -15.37 3.60
C SER A 288 1.93 -14.91 4.76
N LEU A 289 1.12 -13.87 4.53
CA LEU A 289 0.17 -13.33 5.51
C LEU A 289 -0.91 -14.37 5.83
N SER A 290 -1.54 -14.95 4.81
CA SER A 290 -2.60 -15.94 4.99
C SER A 290 -2.10 -17.21 5.67
N ALA A 291 -0.89 -17.68 5.33
CA ALA A 291 -0.28 -18.82 6.01
C ALA A 291 0.05 -18.49 7.48
N SER A 292 0.55 -17.28 7.77
CA SER A 292 0.87 -16.83 9.12
C SER A 292 -0.39 -16.73 10.00
N VAL A 293 -1.47 -16.13 9.49
CA VAL A 293 -2.76 -16.05 10.18
C VAL A 293 -3.30 -17.46 10.48
N LYS A 294 -3.31 -18.36 9.50
CA LYS A 294 -3.76 -19.75 9.70
C LYS A 294 -2.90 -20.50 10.74
N GLY A 295 -1.58 -20.31 10.69
CA GLY A 295 -0.65 -20.91 11.65
C GLY A 295 -0.86 -20.41 13.09
N LEU A 296 -1.09 -19.10 13.25
CA LEU A 296 -1.40 -18.49 14.54
C LEU A 296 -2.75 -18.98 15.08
N GLN A 297 -3.78 -19.05 14.24
CA GLN A 297 -5.10 -19.61 14.60
C GLN A 297 -4.98 -21.08 15.03
N ALA A 298 -4.24 -21.90 14.30
CA ALA A 298 -3.97 -23.29 14.68
C ALA A 298 -3.19 -23.41 16.01
N SER A 299 -2.46 -22.37 16.39
CA SER A 299 -1.73 -22.26 17.65
C SER A 299 -2.54 -21.62 18.78
N GLY A 300 -3.83 -21.33 18.55
CA GLY A 300 -4.75 -20.83 19.58
C GLY A 300 -4.95 -19.30 19.61
N TYR A 301 -4.44 -18.56 18.62
CA TYR A 301 -4.70 -17.12 18.50
C TYR A 301 -6.05 -16.84 17.87
N ASN A 302 -6.74 -15.80 18.36
CA ASN A 302 -7.88 -15.20 17.68
C ASN A 302 -7.36 -14.10 16.76
N CYS A 303 -7.63 -14.20 15.46
CA CYS A 303 -7.12 -13.27 14.45
C CYS A 303 -8.25 -12.50 13.78
N GLU A 304 -8.06 -11.19 13.64
CA GLU A 304 -8.89 -10.28 12.84
C GLU A 304 -8.06 -9.79 11.66
N VAL A 305 -8.68 -9.70 10.48
CA VAL A 305 -8.04 -9.26 9.24
C VAL A 305 -8.85 -8.14 8.64
N THR A 306 -8.19 -7.03 8.30
CA THR A 306 -8.78 -5.86 7.65
C THR A 306 -8.10 -5.68 6.30
N ASP A 307 -8.87 -5.78 5.23
CA ASP A 307 -8.41 -5.59 3.86
C ASP A 307 -8.77 -4.19 3.35
N PHE A 308 -7.75 -3.42 2.96
CA PHE A 308 -7.91 -2.07 2.40
C PHE A 308 -7.86 -2.05 0.86
N GLY A 309 -7.85 -3.22 0.21
CA GLY A 309 -7.89 -3.42 -1.24
C GLY A 309 -9.24 -3.85 -1.78
N VAL A 310 -10.36 -3.71 -1.05
CA VAL A 310 -11.72 -4.09 -1.47
C VAL A 310 -11.78 -5.38 -2.33
N GLY A 311 -11.56 -6.53 -1.68
CA GLY A 311 -11.82 -7.82 -2.32
C GLY A 311 -11.58 -9.10 -1.52
N VAL A 312 -11.87 -9.17 -0.21
CA VAL A 312 -12.49 -10.41 0.30
C VAL A 312 -13.98 -10.27 0.00
N GLU A 313 -14.42 -10.74 -1.18
CA GLU A 313 -15.81 -11.21 -1.28
C GLU A 313 -15.93 -12.31 -0.23
N SER A 314 -16.68 -12.05 0.85
CA SER A 314 -17.10 -13.10 1.76
C SER A 314 -17.75 -14.21 0.94
N GLU A 315 -17.43 -15.47 1.23
CA GLU A 315 -18.06 -16.64 0.61
C GLU A 315 -19.60 -16.69 0.79
N GLU A 316 -20.20 -15.73 1.50
CA GLU A 316 -21.65 -15.56 1.65
C GLU A 316 -22.33 -14.82 0.47
N ASP A 317 -21.58 -14.26 -0.49
CA ASP A 317 -22.15 -13.57 -1.67
C ASP A 317 -21.93 -14.32 -3.01
N LYS A 318 -21.76 -15.65 -2.99
CA LYS A 318 -21.76 -16.52 -4.20
C LYS A 318 -22.86 -17.57 -4.19
#